data_AF-A0A952LWP7-F1
#
_entry.id   AF-A0A952LWP7-F1
#
_cell.length_a   1.000
_cell.length_b   1.000
_cell.length_c   1.000
_cell.angle_alpha   90.00
_cell.angle_beta   90.00
_cell.angle_gamma   90.00
#
_symmetry.space_group_name_H-M   'P 1'
#
loop_
_entity.id
_entity.type
_entity.pdbx_description
1 polymer ?
#
loop_
_entity_poly.entity_id
_entity_poly.type
_entity_poly.pdbx_seq_one_letter_code
_entity_poly.pdbx_strand_id
1 'polypeptide(L)'
;MFIEIEVKTAIIVHGYDTNNQEIIEELNEEDFIKKIVSIDRIQSISEKYILVSSSHERVMYWEYKGSMEEIKLKLINVGIPIA
;
A
#
# COMPACT_ATOMS: atom_id res chain seq x y z
N MET A 1 5.98 8.28 -11.07
CA MET A 1 5.67 9.48 -10.24
C MET A 1 5.68 9.08 -8.76
N PHE A 2 5.82 9.98 -7.79
CA PHE A 2 5.90 9.63 -6.37
C PHE A 2 4.83 10.35 -5.53
N ILE A 3 4.44 9.75 -4.41
CA ILE A 3 3.52 10.33 -3.41
C ILE A 3 4.07 10.13 -2.00
N GLU A 4 3.92 11.14 -1.14
CA GLU A 4 4.22 11.04 0.30
C GLU A 4 2.98 10.60 1.08
N ILE A 5 3.15 9.57 1.92
CA ILE A 5 2.10 9.01 2.75
C ILE A 5 2.61 8.53 4.11
N GLU A 6 1.78 8.67 5.15
CA GLU A 6 1.98 8.05 6.46
C GLU A 6 1.29 6.68 6.48
N VAL A 7 2.09 5.63 6.62
CA VAL A 7 1.62 4.24 6.56
C VAL A 7 2.26 3.38 7.64
N LYS A 8 1.63 2.26 7.94
CA LYS A 8 2.24 1.14 8.62
C LYS A 8 1.96 -0.16 7.87
N THR A 9 2.91 -1.08 7.88
CA THR A 9 2.76 -2.36 7.20
C THR A 9 1.88 -3.26 8.07
N ALA A 10 0.77 -3.73 7.51
CA ALA A 10 -0.14 -4.65 8.20
C ALA A 10 0.08 -6.09 7.75
N ILE A 11 0.30 -6.30 6.44
CA ILE A 11 0.39 -7.64 5.86
C ILE A 11 1.45 -7.65 4.76
N ILE A 12 2.29 -8.69 4.73
CA ILE A 12 3.16 -9.02 3.60
C ILE A 12 2.71 -10.37 3.04
N VAL A 13 2.45 -10.42 1.74
CA VAL A 13 2.16 -11.67 1.01
C VAL A 13 3.41 -12.08 0.24
N HIS A 14 3.93 -13.26 0.55
CA HIS A 14 5.18 -13.80 0.02
C HIS A 14 4.99 -14.69 -1.22
N GLY A 15 3.75 -14.86 -1.69
CA GLY A 15 3.37 -15.80 -2.75
C GLY A 15 2.46 -16.89 -2.21
N TYR A 16 2.48 -18.05 -2.87
CA TYR A 16 1.66 -19.22 -2.51
C TYR A 16 2.54 -20.40 -2.09
N ASP A 17 2.04 -21.22 -1.16
CA ASP A 17 2.65 -22.49 -0.77
C ASP A 17 2.36 -23.60 -1.80
N THR A 18 2.85 -24.83 -1.55
CA THR A 18 2.62 -25.97 -2.46
C THR A 18 1.16 -26.41 -2.53
N ASN A 19 0.30 -25.92 -1.64
CA ASN A 19 -1.13 -26.20 -1.60
C ASN A 19 -1.96 -25.03 -2.17
N ASN A 20 -1.31 -24.04 -2.81
CA ASN A 20 -1.94 -22.85 -3.34
C ASN A 20 -2.62 -21.96 -2.27
N GLN A 21 -2.07 -21.95 -1.03
CA GLN A 21 -2.47 -21.03 0.04
C GLN A 21 -1.48 -19.87 0.12
N GLU A 22 -1.96 -18.66 0.38
CA GLU A 22 -1.10 -17.48 0.50
C GLU A 22 -0.16 -17.61 1.70
N ILE A 23 1.12 -17.36 1.48
CA ILE A 23 2.12 -17.26 2.54
C ILE A 23 2.07 -15.83 3.07
N ILE A 24 1.41 -15.64 4.20
CA ILE A 24 1.12 -14.33 4.78
C ILE A 24 1.95 -14.11 6.05
N GLU A 25 2.55 -12.92 6.17
CA GLU A 25 3.13 -12.38 7.39
C GLU A 25 2.28 -11.19 7.86
N GLU A 26 1.63 -11.32 9.01
CA GLU A 26 0.91 -10.22 9.65
C GLU A 26 1.86 -9.44 10.57
N LEU A 27 1.87 -8.13 10.41
CA LEU A 27 2.70 -7.20 11.17
C LEU A 27 1.82 -6.32 12.04
N ASN A 28 2.18 -6.20 13.31
CA ASN A 28 1.55 -5.28 14.24
C ASN A 28 2.47 -4.08 14.51
N GLU A 29 2.82 -3.35 13.45
CA GLU A 29 3.52 -2.08 13.59
C GLU A 29 2.62 -1.11 14.39
N GLU A 30 3.16 -0.52 15.46
CA GLU A 30 2.39 0.40 16.31
C GLU A 30 2.29 1.79 15.68
N ASP A 31 3.39 2.27 15.10
CA ASP A 31 3.53 3.64 14.62
C ASP A 31 3.38 3.75 13.10
N PHE A 32 2.67 4.79 12.67
CA PHE A 32 2.69 5.22 11.28
C PHE A 32 4.01 5.91 10.95
N ILE A 33 4.65 5.50 9.85
CA ILE A 33 5.87 6.10 9.33
C ILE A 33 5.62 6.81 8.01
N LYS A 34 6.35 7.91 7.77
CA LYS A 34 6.32 8.60 6.47
C LYS A 34 7.11 7.82 5.43
N LYS A 35 6.51 7.62 4.25
CA LYS A 35 7.17 7.05 3.07
C LYS A 35 6.90 7.91 1.85
N ILE A 36 7.91 8.03 0.99
CA ILE A 36 7.75 8.48 -0.40
C ILE A 36 7.75 7.21 -1.26
N VAL A 37 6.62 6.90 -1.89
CA VAL A 37 6.44 5.68 -2.68
C VAL A 37 6.15 6.02 -4.13
N SER A 38 6.68 5.21 -5.05
CA SER A 38 6.32 5.32 -6.47
C SER A 38 4.84 4.96 -6.63
N ILE A 39 4.09 5.82 -7.32
CA ILE A 39 2.69 5.60 -7.65
C ILE A 39 2.55 4.33 -8.50
N ASP A 40 3.54 4.00 -9.33
CA ASP A 40 3.53 2.80 -10.17
C ASP A 40 3.61 1.50 -9.36
N ARG A 41 3.93 1.58 -8.06
CA ARG A 41 3.87 0.42 -7.14
C ARG A 41 2.50 0.24 -6.51
N ILE A 42 1.65 1.27 -6.52
CA ILE A 42 0.32 1.21 -5.92
C ILE A 42 -0.59 0.44 -6.88
N GLN A 43 -1.10 -0.69 -6.41
CA GLN A 43 -2.00 -1.54 -7.19
C GLN A 43 -3.47 -1.19 -6.94
N SER A 44 -3.81 -0.87 -5.69
CA SER A 44 -5.14 -0.43 -5.31
C SER A 44 -5.12 0.35 -4.00
N ILE A 45 -6.13 1.21 -3.82
CA ILE A 45 -6.39 1.96 -2.58
C ILE A 45 -7.83 1.67 -2.19
N SER A 46 -8.03 1.36 -0.91
CA SER A 46 -9.32 1.15 -0.26
C SER A 46 -9.44 2.08 0.95
N GLU A 47 -10.59 2.08 1.62
CA GLU A 47 -10.77 2.90 2.83
C GLU A 47 -9.77 2.57 3.95
N LYS A 48 -9.33 1.30 4.05
CA LYS A 48 -8.41 0.86 5.11
C LYS A 48 -6.99 0.63 4.63
N TYR A 49 -6.81 0.13 3.41
CA TYR A 49 -5.53 -0.36 2.93
C TYR A 49 -5.09 0.26 1.60
N ILE A 50 -3.79 0.39 1.44
CA ILE A 50 -3.12 0.52 0.14
C ILE A 50 -2.38 -0.76 -0.14
N LEU A 51 -2.67 -1.37 -1.29
CA LEU A 51 -1.93 -2.51 -1.79
C LEU A 51 -0.76 -2.01 -2.64
N VAL A 52 0.46 -2.42 -2.29
CA VAL A 52 1.66 -2.08 -3.04
C VAL A 52 2.44 -3.31 -3.47
N SER A 53 3.00 -3.28 -4.68
CA SER A 53 4.02 -4.25 -5.09
C SER A 53 5.35 -3.98 -4.39
N SER A 54 6.10 -5.05 -4.11
CA SER A 54 7.44 -5.01 -3.51
C SER A 54 8.42 -5.81 -4.35
N SER A 55 9.68 -5.85 -3.92
CA SER A 55 10.69 -6.70 -4.53
C SER A 55 10.28 -8.18 -4.48
N HIS A 56 10.78 -8.98 -5.42
CA HIS A 56 10.60 -10.43 -5.43
C HIS A 56 9.12 -10.85 -5.47
N GLU A 57 8.30 -10.17 -6.28
CA GLU A 57 6.89 -10.52 -6.54
C GLU A 57 5.97 -10.48 -5.30
N ARG A 58 6.45 -9.91 -4.19
CA ARG A 58 5.65 -9.74 -2.98
C ARG A 58 4.69 -8.58 -3.13
N VAL A 59 3.57 -8.66 -2.43
CA VAL A 59 2.66 -7.54 -2.23
C VAL A 59 2.52 -7.24 -0.74
N MET A 60 2.24 -5.98 -0.41
CA MET A 60 2.07 -5.53 0.96
C MET A 60 0.79 -4.74 1.09
N TYR A 61 0.05 -4.98 2.17
CA TYR A 61 -1.07 -4.15 2.58
C TYR A 61 -0.58 -3.16 3.64
N TRP A 62 -0.68 -1.89 3.31
CA TRP A 62 -0.38 -0.79 4.21
C TRP A 62 -1.65 -0.18 4.73
N GLU A 63 -1.80 -0.12 6.06
CA GLU A 63 -2.74 0.83 6.65
C GLU A 63 -2.16 2.23 6.46
N TYR A 64 -3.01 3.21 6.17
CA TYR A 64 -2.59 4.59 6.02
C TYR A 64 -3.37 5.49 6.95
N LYS A 65 -2.74 6.60 7.31
CA LYS A 65 -3.35 7.62 8.14
C LYS A 65 -4.10 8.63 7.27
N GLY A 66 -5.33 8.97 7.68
CA GLY A 66 -6.21 9.88 6.94
C GLY A 66 -7.36 9.13 6.27
N SER A 67 -7.91 9.71 5.22
CA SER A 67 -9.07 9.18 4.47
C SER A 67 -8.74 8.90 3.01
N MET A 68 -9.54 8.05 2.35
CA MET A 68 -9.38 7.78 0.92
C MET A 68 -9.51 9.07 0.08
N GLU A 69 -10.36 10.01 0.50
CA GLU A 69 -10.54 11.30 -0.16
C GLU A 69 -9.28 12.17 -0.11
N GLU A 70 -8.56 12.19 1.02
CA GLU A 70 -7.27 12.88 1.13
C GLU A 70 -6.23 12.30 0.16
N ILE A 71 -6.21 10.98 -0.01
CA ILE A 71 -5.32 10.34 -0.99
C ILE A 71 -5.71 10.71 -2.41
N LYS A 72 -7.00 10.69 -2.75
CA LYS A 72 -7.48 11.10 -4.09
C LYS A 72 -7.03 12.52 -4.40
N LEU A 73 -7.20 13.46 -3.48
CA LEU A 73 -6.75 14.84 -3.64
C LEU A 73 -5.22 14.93 -3.84
N LYS A 74 -4.43 14.17 -3.08
CA LYS A 74 -2.97 14.10 -3.27
C LYS A 74 -2.61 13.61 -4.68
N LEU A 75 -3.27 12.56 -5.17
CA LEU A 75 -3.05 12.01 -6.50
C LEU A 75 -3.42 13.00 -7.61
N ILE A 76 -4.59 13.64 -7.52
CA ILE A 76 -5.05 14.65 -8.49
C ILE A 76 -4.09 15.85 -8.50
N ASN A 77 -3.62 16.30 -7.33
CA ASN A 77 -2.70 17.43 -7.21
C ASN A 77 -1.33 17.17 -7.87
N VAL A 78 -0.89 15.91 -7.95
CA VAL A 78 0.32 15.54 -8.68
C VAL A 78 0.05 15.19 -10.15
N GLY A 79 -1.19 15.37 -10.61
CA GLY A 79 -1.58 15.17 -12.01
C GLY A 79 -1.96 13.73 -12.36
N ILE A 80 -2.27 12.89 -11.38
CA ILE A 80 -2.82 11.55 -11.63
C ILE A 80 -4.36 11.64 -11.73
N PRO A 81 -4.95 11.37 -12.91
CA PRO A 81 -6.38 11.37 -13.07
C PRO A 81 -7.01 10.16 -12.36
N ILE A 82 -8.18 10.37 -11.77
CA ILE A 82 -9.02 9.33 -11.18
C ILE A 82 -10.37 9.41 -11.90
N ALA A 83 -10.81 8.29 -12.47
CA ALA A 83 -12.02 8.18 -13.28
C ALA A 83 -13.24 7.77 -12.46
#